data_AF-A0A8S3JL68-F1
#
_entry.id   AF-A0A8S3JL68-F1
#
_cell.length_a   1.000
_cell.length_b   1.000
_cell.length_c   1.000
_cell.angle_alpha   90.00
_cell.angle_beta   90.00
_cell.angle_gamma   90.00
#
_symmetry.space_group_name_H-M   'P 1'
#
loop_
_entity.id
_entity.type
_entity.pdbx_description
1 polymer ?
#
loop_
_entity_poly.entity_id
_entity_poly.type
_entity_poly.pdbx_seq_one_letter_code
_entity_poly.pdbx_strand_id
1 'polypeptide(L)'
;MIDDYTTAYEHIKQALQILLTALGGNHIEVCDVYSNLGDVCMKLVAESDQQKTKNKNSNEKQSKLDEAKKYYTEAQRIAQATFGAEHTKSKQFLSLLFIVDNYNSF
;
A
#
# COMPACT_ATOMS: atom_id res chain seq x y z
N MET A 1 0.95 -7.08 -17.72
CA MET A 1 0.15 -6.54 -16.59
C MET A 1 0.83 -6.77 -15.24
N ILE A 2 1.13 -7.99 -14.78
CA ILE A 2 1.92 -8.16 -13.53
C ILE A 2 3.28 -7.45 -13.60
N ASP A 3 4.00 -7.61 -14.71
CA ASP A 3 5.32 -6.95 -14.90
C ASP A 3 5.22 -5.42 -14.89
N ASP A 4 4.07 -4.87 -15.31
CA ASP A 4 3.83 -3.42 -15.27
C ASP A 4 3.65 -2.95 -13.83
N TYR A 5 2.98 -3.73 -12.99
CA TYR A 5 2.78 -3.43 -11.57
C TYR A 5 4.06 -3.61 -10.74
N THR A 6 4.91 -4.59 -11.05
CA THR A 6 6.22 -4.75 -10.39
C THR A 6 7.13 -3.57 -10.72
N THR A 7 7.16 -3.15 -11.98
CA THR A 7 7.92 -1.97 -12.42
C THR A 7 7.39 -0.69 -11.75
N ALA A 8 6.07 -0.52 -11.68
CA ALA A 8 5.46 0.59 -10.97
C ALA A 8 5.84 0.61 -9.48
N TYR A 9 5.84 -0.56 -8.82
CA TYR A 9 6.24 -0.67 -7.42
C TYR A 9 7.68 -0.18 -7.19
N GLU A 10 8.63 -0.58 -8.05
CA GLU A 10 10.02 -0.15 -7.95
C GLU A 10 10.19 1.36 -8.13
N HIS A 11 9.54 1.95 -9.13
CA HIS A 11 9.58 3.39 -9.37
C HIS A 11 8.94 4.20 -8.23
N ILE A 12 7.78 3.75 -7.72
CA ILE A 12 7.12 4.44 -6.60
C ILE A 12 7.98 4.33 -5.33
N LYS A 13 8.66 3.22 -5.11
CA LYS A 13 9.59 3.05 -3.97
C LYS A 13 10.81 3.97 -4.08
N GLN A 14 11.35 4.17 -5.28
CA GLN A 14 12.40 5.16 -5.51
C GLN A 14 11.91 6.58 -5.24
N ALA A 15 10.71 6.92 -5.71
CA ALA A 15 10.08 8.21 -5.45
C ALA A 15 9.89 8.45 -3.94
N LEU A 16 9.46 7.44 -3.19
CA LEU A 16 9.34 7.51 -1.74
C LEU A 16 10.68 7.89 -1.07
N GLN A 17 11.78 7.25 -1.48
CA GLN A 17 13.10 7.52 -0.88
C GLN A 17 13.57 8.96 -1.14
N ILE A 18 13.31 9.48 -2.34
CA ILE A 18 13.62 10.86 -2.69
C ILE A 18 12.77 11.82 -1.86
N LEU A 19 11.45 11.60 -1.78
CA LEU A 19 10.53 12.47 -1.04
C LEU A 19 10.79 12.45 0.47
N LEU A 20 11.15 11.29 1.04
CA LEU A 20 11.56 11.20 2.44
C LEU A 20 12.81 12.03 2.72
N THR A 21 13.74 12.10 1.78
CA THR A 21 14.98 12.88 1.92
C THR A 21 14.72 14.38 1.72
N ALA A 22 13.83 14.75 0.78
CA ALA A 22 13.57 16.13 0.42
C ALA A 22 12.57 16.85 1.34
N LEU A 23 11.49 16.16 1.72
CA LEU A 23 10.33 16.75 2.42
C LEU A 23 10.16 16.24 3.86
N GLY A 24 10.80 15.12 4.20
CA GLY A 24 10.69 14.46 5.50
C GLY A 24 9.45 13.56 5.63
N GLY A 25 9.45 12.73 6.67
CA GLY A 25 8.46 11.65 6.85
C GLY A 25 7.02 12.07 7.16
N ASN A 26 6.77 13.34 7.50
CA ASN A 26 5.43 13.83 7.87
C ASN A 26 4.75 14.64 6.75
N HIS A 27 5.35 14.69 5.55
CA HIS A 27 4.79 15.47 4.46
C HIS A 27 3.60 14.76 3.80
N ILE A 28 2.61 15.53 3.36
CA ILE A 28 1.40 14.97 2.74
C ILE A 28 1.69 14.20 1.44
N GLU A 29 2.69 14.62 0.67
CA GLU A 29 3.09 13.87 -0.53
C GLU A 29 3.68 12.49 -0.19
N VAL A 30 4.35 12.36 0.96
CA VAL A 30 4.86 11.05 1.45
C VAL A 30 3.68 10.15 1.82
N CYS A 31 2.61 10.70 2.42
CA CYS A 31 1.37 9.98 2.68
C CYS A 31 0.73 9.44 1.39
N ASP A 32 0.64 10.27 0.35
CA ASP A 32 0.04 9.86 -0.93
C ASP A 32 0.89 8.79 -1.63
N VAL A 33 2.22 8.88 -1.54
CA VAL A 33 3.11 7.83 -2.08
C VAL A 33 3.00 6.52 -1.30
N TYR A 34 2.86 6.55 0.02
CA TYR A 34 2.57 5.34 0.80
C TYR A 34 1.23 4.70 0.41
N SER A 35 0.19 5.50 0.18
CA SER A 35 -1.09 4.98 -0.33
C SER A 35 -0.91 4.23 -1.65
N ASN A 36 -0.20 4.85 -2.60
CA ASN A 36 0.02 4.28 -3.92
C ASN A 36 0.81 2.95 -3.85
N LEU A 37 1.78 2.85 -2.95
CA LEU A 37 2.50 1.58 -2.72
C LEU A 37 1.56 0.48 -2.20
N GLY A 38 0.67 0.82 -1.26
CA GLY A 38 -0.36 -0.09 -0.78
C GLY A 38 -1.28 -0.57 -1.91
N ASP A 39 -1.73 0.33 -2.78
CA ASP A 39 -2.61 0.01 -3.90
C ASP A 39 -1.93 -0.92 -4.92
N VAL A 40 -0.65 -0.67 -5.23
CA VAL A 40 0.13 -1.52 -6.14
C VAL A 40 0.34 -2.91 -5.54
N CYS A 41 0.64 -3.01 -4.24
CA CYS A 41 0.72 -4.31 -3.55
C CYS A 41 -0.59 -5.10 -3.65
N MET A 42 -1.74 -4.44 -3.45
CA MET A 42 -3.06 -5.09 -3.57
C MET A 42 -3.35 -5.56 -4.99
N LYS A 43 -2.98 -4.77 -6.00
CA LYS A 43 -3.12 -5.16 -7.41
C LYS A 43 -2.25 -6.36 -7.76
N LEU A 44 -0.99 -6.38 -7.29
CA LEU A 44 -0.10 -7.53 -7.48
C LEU A 44 -0.68 -8.81 -6.89
N VAL A 45 -1.30 -8.72 -5.70
CA VAL A 45 -1.97 -9.87 -5.07
C VAL A 45 -3.17 -10.32 -5.89
N ALA A 46 -4.05 -9.41 -6.32
CA ALA A 46 -5.23 -9.73 -7.10
C ALA A 46 -4.91 -10.38 -8.46
N GLU A 47 -3.90 -9.87 -9.17
CA GLU A 47 -3.44 -10.45 -10.44
C GLU A 47 -2.80 -11.83 -10.24
N SER A 48 -2.09 -12.02 -9.12
CA SER A 48 -1.51 -13.33 -8.75
C SER A 48 -2.58 -14.39 -8.47
N ASP A 49 -3.71 -13.99 -7.87
CA ASP A 49 -4.86 -14.87 -7.63
C ASP A 49 -5.54 -15.31 -8.94
N GLN A 50 -5.61 -14.44 -9.95
CA GLN A 50 -6.23 -14.73 -11.24
C GLN A 50 -5.47 -15.79 -12.06
N GLN A 51 -4.15 -15.89 -11.89
CA GLN A 51 -3.30 -16.76 -12.72
C GLN A 51 -3.37 -18.26 -12.37
N LYS A 52 -4.22 -18.70 -11.44
CA LYS A 52 -4.44 -20.13 -11.08
C LYS A 52 -3.15 -20.93 -10.79
N THR A 53 -2.06 -20.29 -10.35
CA THR A 53 -0.83 -20.99 -9.92
C THR A 53 -1.00 -21.51 -8.49
N LYS A 54 -1.88 -22.51 -8.34
CA LYS A 54 -2.54 -22.91 -7.09
C LYS A 54 -1.68 -23.40 -5.92
N ASN A 55 -0.34 -23.43 -5.98
CA ASN A 55 0.44 -24.13 -4.94
C ASN A 55 1.85 -23.62 -4.58
N LYS A 56 2.38 -22.53 -5.17
CA LYS A 56 3.75 -22.08 -4.81
C LYS A 56 3.85 -20.78 -3.99
N ASN A 57 2.86 -19.89 -4.02
CA ASN A 57 3.10 -18.49 -3.63
C ASN A 57 2.21 -17.95 -2.49
N SER A 58 1.57 -18.79 -1.67
CA SER A 58 0.77 -18.33 -0.52
C SER A 58 1.56 -17.40 0.42
N ASN A 59 2.86 -17.69 0.57
CA ASN A 59 3.78 -16.87 1.37
C ASN A 59 4.11 -15.53 0.70
N GLU A 60 4.29 -15.49 -0.63
CA GLU A 60 4.55 -14.23 -1.35
C GLU A 60 3.30 -13.34 -1.37
N LYS A 61 2.12 -13.94 -1.55
CA LYS A 61 0.83 -13.25 -1.41
C LYS A 61 0.69 -12.63 -0.04
N GLN A 62 0.90 -13.42 1.01
CA GLN A 62 0.82 -12.92 2.39
C GLN A 62 1.85 -11.81 2.64
N SER A 63 3.09 -11.98 2.16
CA SER A 63 4.13 -10.95 2.25
C SER A 63 3.70 -9.63 1.59
N LYS A 64 3.01 -9.68 0.43
CA LYS A 64 2.53 -8.47 -0.25
C LYS A 64 1.34 -7.82 0.46
N LEU A 65 0.46 -8.61 1.07
CA LEU A 65 -0.59 -8.08 1.94
C LEU A 65 -0.01 -7.40 3.19
N ASP A 66 1.02 -7.99 3.81
CA ASP A 66 1.70 -7.42 4.96
C ASP A 66 2.41 -6.11 4.60
N GLU A 67 3.05 -6.05 3.42
CA GLU A 67 3.60 -4.81 2.86
C GLU A 67 2.52 -3.75 2.66
N ALA A 68 1.39 -4.10 2.04
CA ALA A 68 0.28 -3.17 1.82
C ALA A 68 -0.24 -2.60 3.14
N LYS A 69 -0.45 -3.47 4.14
CA LYS A 69 -0.88 -3.07 5.48
C LYS A 69 0.09 -2.09 6.12
N LYS A 70 1.41 -2.36 6.02
CA LYS A 70 2.44 -1.46 6.52
C LYS A 70 2.35 -0.08 5.86
N TYR A 71 2.22 -0.03 4.53
CA TYR A 71 2.16 1.23 3.80
C TYR A 71 0.91 2.04 4.15
N TYR A 72 -0.28 1.41 4.22
CA TYR A 72 -1.49 2.12 4.64
C TYR A 72 -1.43 2.59 6.09
N THR A 73 -0.76 1.86 6.98
CA THR A 73 -0.56 2.27 8.37
C THR A 73 0.30 3.54 8.46
N GLU A 74 1.41 3.59 7.71
CA GLU A 74 2.25 4.80 7.65
C GLU A 74 1.50 5.98 6.99
N ALA A 75 0.76 5.72 5.91
CA ALA A 75 -0.08 6.75 5.28
C ALA A 75 -1.13 7.30 6.26
N GLN A 76 -1.81 6.43 7.00
CA GLN A 76 -2.80 6.82 8.00
C GLN A 76 -2.17 7.66 9.11
N ARG A 77 -1.00 7.27 9.61
CA ARG A 77 -0.27 7.99 10.65
C ARG A 77 0.01 9.43 10.21
N ILE A 78 0.51 9.61 8.98
CA ILE A 78 0.81 10.94 8.45
C ILE A 78 -0.48 11.74 8.26
N ALA A 79 -1.52 11.14 7.66
CA ALA A 79 -2.80 11.82 7.47
C ALA A 79 -3.44 12.28 8.78
N GLN A 80 -3.37 11.45 9.84
CA GLN A 80 -3.82 11.81 11.17
C GLN A 80 -2.99 12.94 11.77
N ALA A 81 -1.67 12.93 11.58
CA ALA A 81 -0.79 14.00 12.07
C ALA A 81 -1.03 15.33 11.35
N THR A 82 -1.34 15.31 10.05
CA THR A 82 -1.55 16.53 9.25
C THR A 82 -2.95 17.10 9.38
N PHE A 83 -4.00 16.26 9.33
CA PHE A 83 -5.40 16.73 9.25
C PHE A 83 -6.28 16.32 10.43
N GLY A 84 -5.78 15.46 11.32
CA GLY A 84 -6.56 14.86 12.40
C GLY A 84 -7.33 13.59 12.00
N ALA A 85 -7.91 12.93 13.01
CA ALA A 85 -8.57 11.63 12.86
C ALA A 85 -9.90 11.70 12.08
N GLU A 86 -10.61 12.83 12.17
CA GLU A 86 -11.94 13.00 11.56
C GLU A 86 -11.91 13.31 10.06
N HIS A 87 -10.72 13.64 9.53
CA HIS A 87 -10.55 14.00 8.13
C HIS A 87 -10.84 12.82 7.19
N THR A 88 -11.42 13.11 6.02
CA THR A 88 -11.84 12.10 5.04
C THR A 88 -10.68 11.19 4.60
N LYS A 89 -9.46 11.71 4.42
CA LYS A 89 -8.27 10.87 4.13
C LYS A 89 -8.01 9.85 5.25
N SER A 90 -8.08 10.26 6.51
CA SER A 90 -7.85 9.37 7.66
C SER A 90 -8.89 8.22 7.69
N LYS A 91 -10.15 8.53 7.37
CA LYS A 91 -11.23 7.54 7.27
C LYS A 91 -11.09 6.61 6.06
N GLN A 92 -10.58 7.13 4.94
CA GLN A 92 -10.28 6.34 3.75
C GLN A 92 -9.22 5.27 4.08
N PHE A 93 -8.13 5.64 4.76
CA PHE A 93 -7.10 4.68 5.13
C PHE A 93 -7.58 3.59 6.09
N LEU A 94 -8.47 3.93 7.03
CA LEU A 94 -9.14 2.92 7.87
C LEU A 94 -9.93 1.90 7.03
N SER A 95 -10.62 2.37 5.99
CA SER A 95 -11.38 1.50 5.09
C SER A 95 -10.45 0.59 4.27
N LEU A 96 -9.34 1.14 3.77
CA LEU A 96 -8.32 0.37 3.04
C LEU A 96 -7.66 -0.70 3.92
N LEU A 97 -7.29 -0.36 5.16
CA LEU A 97 -6.75 -1.32 6.13
C LEU A 97 -7.73 -2.45 6.42
N PHE A 98 -9.03 -2.13 6.59
CA PHE A 98 -10.06 -3.14 6.79
C PHE A 98 -10.16 -4.10 5.59
N ILE A 99 -10.07 -3.59 4.36
CA ILE A 99 -10.08 -4.42 3.15
C ILE A 99 -8.87 -5.36 3.12
N VAL A 100 -7.67 -4.87 3.44
CA VAL A 100 -6.45 -5.69 3.47
C VAL A 100 -6.57 -6.80 4.51
N ASP A 101 -7.06 -6.49 5.71
CA ASP A 101 -7.19 -7.47 6.80
C ASP A 101 -8.20 -8.58 6.49
N ASN A 102 -9.24 -8.25 5.72
CA ASN A 102 -10.28 -9.21 5.34
C ASN A 102 -10.08 -9.77 3.91
N TYR A 103 -8.98 -9.46 3.23
CA TYR A 103 -8.78 -9.80 1.82
C TYR A 103 -8.91 -11.31 1.53
N ASN A 104 -8.43 -12.16 2.44
CA ASN A 104 -8.54 -13.62 2.31
C ASN A 104 -9.87 -14.20 2.82
N SER A 105 -10.74 -13.36 3.41
CA SER A 105 -12.05 -13.75 3.95
C SER A 105 -13.20 -13.50 2.96
N PHE A 106 -12.93 -12.85 1.83
CA PHE A 106 -13.85 -12.65 0.70
C PHE A 106 -13.55 -13.62 -0.43
#